data_AF-A0A0F9VCI8-F1
#
_entry.id   AF-A0A0F9VCI8-F1
#
_cell.length_a   1.000
_cell.length_b   1.000
_cell.length_c   1.000
_cell.angle_alpha   90.00
_cell.angle_beta   90.00
_cell.angle_gamma   90.00
#
_symmetry.space_group_name_H-M   'P 1'
#
loop_
_entity.id
_entity.type
_entity.pdbx_description
1 polymer ?
#
loop_
_entity_poly.entity_id
_entity_poly.type
_entity_poly.pdbx_seq_one_letter_code
_entity_poly.pdbx_strand_id
1 'polypeptide(L)'
;MTIQLKGRKVLPNAPCPCESGLKFKHCHDDFAKKAACEAVVREHMFHLIIAEKIKKGLICQHGVPTGEKCVDCVGPQELELEGEDDD
;
A
#
# COMPACT_ATOMS: atom_id res chain seq x y z
N MET A 1 -11.56 30.46 11.75
CA MET A 1 -11.46 29.10 12.36
C MET A 1 -10.00 28.75 12.59
N THR A 2 -9.67 28.06 13.68
CA THR A 2 -8.29 27.59 14.01
C THR A 2 -8.20 26.09 13.76
N ILE A 3 -7.03 25.60 13.36
CA ILE A 3 -6.80 24.17 13.03
C ILE A 3 -5.82 23.59 14.05
N GLN A 4 -6.01 22.32 14.42
CA GLN A 4 -5.10 21.65 15.35
C GLN A 4 -4.02 20.88 14.58
N LEU A 5 -2.75 21.22 14.82
CA LEU A 5 -1.60 20.43 14.36
C LEU A 5 -0.75 20.04 15.58
N LYS A 6 -0.56 18.73 15.79
CA LYS A 6 0.25 18.17 16.92
C LYS A 6 -0.11 18.81 18.28
N GLY A 7 -1.41 18.99 18.55
CA GLY A 7 -1.91 19.60 19.78
C GLY A 7 -1.79 21.13 19.87
N ARG A 8 -1.28 21.81 18.83
CA ARG A 8 -1.20 23.28 18.75
C ARG A 8 -2.32 23.84 17.86
N LYS A 9 -2.94 24.93 18.30
CA LYS A 9 -3.88 25.70 17.47
C LYS A 9 -3.10 26.60 16.51
N VAL A 10 -3.29 26.41 15.21
CA VAL A 10 -2.62 27.17 14.14
C VAL A 10 -3.67 27.88 13.31
N LEU A 11 -3.40 29.13 12.95
CA LEU A 11 -4.25 29.88 12.01
C LEU A 11 -3.85 29.53 10.57
N PRO A 12 -4.80 29.37 9.63
CA PRO A 12 -4.49 29.02 8.23
C PRO A 12 -3.48 29.96 7.55
N ASN A 13 -3.52 31.25 7.89
CA ASN A 13 -2.63 32.27 7.32
C ASN A 13 -1.32 32.47 8.12
N ALA A 14 -1.16 31.82 9.28
CA ALA A 14 0.08 31.89 10.05
C ALA A 14 1.20 31.10 9.36
N PRO A 15 2.48 31.43 9.62
CA PRO A 15 3.60 30.58 9.24
C PRO A 15 3.39 29.15 9.73
N CYS A 16 3.68 28.18 8.87
CA CYS A 16 3.53 26.77 9.20
C CYS A 16 4.59 26.36 10.24
N PRO A 17 4.22 25.67 11.34
CA PRO A 17 5.16 25.32 12.41
C PRO A 17 6.14 24.19 12.04
N CYS A 18 6.13 23.71 10.79
CA CYS A 18 7.14 22.79 10.27
C CYS A 18 8.32 23.53 9.63
N GLU A 19 8.40 24.85 9.78
CA GLU A 19 9.49 25.71 9.31
C GLU A 19 9.75 25.67 7.79
N SER A 20 8.73 25.30 7.00
CA SER A 20 8.83 25.27 5.54
C SER A 20 8.87 26.64 4.87
N GLY A 21 8.74 27.74 5.64
CA GLY A 21 8.58 29.10 5.11
C GLY A 21 7.20 29.38 4.49
N LEU A 22 6.31 28.39 4.42
CA LEU A 22 4.96 28.52 3.86
C LEU A 22 3.92 28.88 4.93
N LYS A 23 2.78 29.45 4.51
CA LYS A 23 1.59 29.55 5.38
C LYS A 23 1.00 28.17 5.63
N PHE A 24 0.36 27.99 6.78
CA PHE A 24 -0.22 26.71 7.19
C PHE A 24 -1.16 26.11 6.12
N LYS A 25 -2.05 26.94 5.54
CA LYS A 25 -2.99 26.56 4.46
C LYS A 25 -2.35 26.12 3.14
N HIS A 26 -1.06 26.37 2.94
CA HIS A 26 -0.30 25.97 1.74
C HIS A 26 0.72 24.86 2.06
N CYS A 27 0.65 24.32 3.28
CA CYS A 27 1.57 23.31 3.77
C CYS A 27 0.78 22.15 4.37
N HIS A 28 0.52 22.15 5.67
CA HIS A 28 -0.12 21.04 6.37
C HIS A 28 -1.66 21.07 6.32
N ASP A 29 -2.25 22.15 5.81
CA ASP A 29 -3.69 22.30 5.57
C ASP A 29 -4.00 22.52 4.08
N ASP A 30 -3.08 22.11 3.22
CA ASP A 30 -3.27 22.15 1.78
C ASP A 30 -4.04 20.91 1.33
N PHE A 31 -5.33 21.09 1.06
CA PHE A 31 -6.24 20.02 0.64
C PHE A 31 -5.79 19.34 -0.66
N ALA A 32 -5.22 20.08 -1.61
CA ALA A 32 -4.79 19.51 -2.88
C ALA A 32 -3.58 18.58 -2.67
N LYS A 33 -2.60 19.02 -1.86
CA LYS A 33 -1.46 18.17 -1.49
C LYS A 33 -1.89 16.95 -0.69
N LYS A 34 -2.84 17.12 0.24
CA LYS A 34 -3.38 16.00 1.02
C LYS A 34 -4.05 14.97 0.11
N ALA A 35 -4.91 15.39 -0.80
CA ALA A 35 -5.57 14.50 -1.75
C ALA A 35 -4.57 13.75 -2.65
N ALA A 36 -3.52 14.43 -3.13
CA ALA A 36 -2.46 13.81 -3.91
C ALA A 36 -1.67 12.76 -3.10
N CYS A 37 -1.30 13.08 -1.86
CA CYS A 37 -0.63 12.15 -0.96
C CYS A 37 -1.49 10.92 -0.68
N GLU A 38 -2.78 11.10 -0.39
CA GLU A 38 -3.71 10.00 -0.15
C GLU A 38 -3.86 9.09 -1.38
N ALA A 39 -3.81 9.63 -2.59
CA ALA A 39 -3.83 8.81 -3.81
C ALA A 39 -2.61 7.88 -3.90
N VAL A 40 -1.41 8.42 -3.67
CA VAL A 40 -0.15 7.64 -3.67
C VAL A 40 -0.17 6.58 -2.56
N VAL A 41 -0.60 6.94 -1.35
CA VAL A 41 -0.68 6.01 -0.22
C VAL A 41 -1.67 4.88 -0.52
N ARG A 42 -2.82 5.17 -1.14
CA ARG A 42 -3.80 4.14 -1.52
C ARG A 42 -3.23 3.17 -2.56
N GLU A 43 -2.56 3.68 -3.59
CA GLU A 43 -1.91 2.86 -4.60
C GLU A 43 -0.84 1.95 -3.99
N HIS A 44 0.01 2.51 -3.12
CA HIS A 44 1.04 1.73 -2.44
C HIS A 44 0.44 0.66 -1.52
N MET A 45 -0.60 1.00 -0.75
CA MET A 45 -1.32 0.05 0.09
C MET A 45 -1.93 -1.09 -0.72
N PHE A 46 -2.50 -0.80 -1.89
CA PHE A 46 -3.05 -1.82 -2.77
C PHE A 46 -1.99 -2.85 -3.18
N HIS A 47 -0.80 -2.41 -3.57
CA HIS A 47 0.31 -3.32 -3.90
C HIS A 47 0.76 -4.17 -2.70
N LEU A 48 0.85 -3.58 -1.51
CA LEU A 48 1.21 -4.32 -0.29
C LEU A 48 0.15 -5.37 0.07
N ILE A 49 -1.13 -5.04 -0.06
CA ILE A 49 -2.24 -5.97 0.19
C ILE A 49 -2.17 -7.14 -0.80
N ILE A 50 -1.93 -6.88 -2.08
CA ILE A 50 -1.77 -7.94 -3.10
C ILE A 50 -0.58 -8.83 -2.75
N ALA A 51 0.58 -8.26 -2.45
CA ALA A 51 1.78 -9.01 -2.11
C ALA A 51 1.53 -9.94 -0.90
N GLU A 52 0.86 -9.45 0.13
CA GLU A 52 0.52 -10.25 1.30
C GLU A 52 -0.52 -11.35 0.98
N LYS A 53 -1.50 -11.08 0.12
CA LYS A 53 -2.45 -12.09 -0.36
C LYS A 53 -1.75 -13.20 -1.15
N ILE A 54 -0.78 -12.85 -2.01
CA ILE A 54 0.03 -13.83 -2.76
C ILE A 54 0.84 -14.68 -1.79
N LYS A 55 1.53 -14.05 -0.84
CA LYS A 55 2.33 -14.75 0.18
C LYS A 55 1.51 -15.73 1.02
N LYS A 56 0.27 -15.36 1.35
CA LYS A 56 -0.68 -16.23 2.08
C LYS A 56 -1.33 -17.30 1.21
N GLY A 57 -1.02 -17.36 -0.09
CA GLY A 57 -1.64 -18.29 -1.01
C GLY A 57 -3.14 -18.08 -1.13
N LEU A 58 -3.62 -16.83 -1.03
CA LEU A 58 -5.04 -16.48 -1.22
C LEU A 58 -5.34 -16.15 -2.69
N ILE A 59 -4.34 -15.65 -3.41
CA ILE A 59 -4.36 -15.39 -4.85
C ILE A 59 -3.01 -15.79 -5.45
N CYS A 60 -2.95 -16.13 -6.73
CA CYS A 60 -1.69 -16.32 -7.44
C CYS A 60 -1.08 -14.97 -7.89
N GLN A 61 0.12 -14.99 -8.49
CA GLN A 61 0.77 -13.78 -9.00
C GLN A 61 -0.03 -13.06 -10.10
N HIS A 62 -0.92 -13.77 -10.79
CA HIS A 62 -1.83 -13.20 -11.81
C HIS A 62 -3.14 -12.66 -11.20
N GLY A 63 -3.28 -12.67 -9.87
CA GLY A 63 -4.46 -12.16 -9.16
C GLY A 63 -5.65 -13.11 -9.11
N VAL A 64 -5.51 -14.35 -9.60
CA VAL A 64 -6.58 -15.35 -9.57
C VAL A 64 -6.70 -15.94 -8.16
N PRO A 65 -7.91 -15.99 -7.57
CA PRO A 65 -8.13 -16.57 -6.24
C PRO A 65 -7.79 -18.05 -6.15
N THR A 66 -7.37 -18.48 -4.96
CA THR A 66 -7.15 -19.90 -4.66
C THR A 66 -8.45 -20.69 -4.77
N GLY A 67 -8.42 -21.78 -5.54
CA GLY A 67 -9.60 -22.57 -5.89
C GLY A 67 -10.11 -22.32 -7.31
N GLU A 68 -9.67 -21.25 -7.97
CA GLU A 68 -9.95 -20.98 -9.38
C GLU A 68 -8.78 -21.40 -10.28
N LYS A 69 -9.07 -21.82 -11.51
CA LYS A 69 -8.05 -22.18 -12.50
C LYS A 69 -7.47 -20.91 -13.12
N CYS A 70 -6.19 -20.63 -12.83
CA CYS A 70 -5.42 -19.61 -13.53
C CYS A 70 -4.81 -20.21 -14.81
N VAL A 71 -5.07 -19.60 -15.97
CA VAL A 71 -4.53 -20.06 -17.27
C VAL A 71 -3.02 -19.82 -17.42
N ASP A 72 -2.50 -18.83 -16.69
CA ASP A 72 -1.10 -18.42 -16.75
C ASP A 72 -0.23 -19.06 -15.66
N CYS A 73 -0.85 -19.66 -14.64
CA CYS A 73 -0.11 -20.50 -13.69
C CYS A 73 0.13 -21.86 -14.34
N VAL A 74 1.39 -22.19 -14.62
CA VAL A 74 1.77 -23.58 -14.82
C VAL A 74 1.41 -24.30 -13.52
N GLY A 75 0.50 -25.28 -13.60
CA GLY A 75 0.04 -26.04 -12.43
C GLY A 75 1.22 -26.58 -11.61
N PRO A 76 1.00 -27.02 -10.36
CA PRO A 76 2.08 -27.59 -9.57
C PRO A 76 2.75 -28.69 -10.40
N GLN A 77 4.02 -28.49 -10.76
CA GLN A 77 4.85 -29.59 -11.19
C GLN A 77 4.81 -30.57 -10.03
N GLU A 78 4.21 -31.73 -10.24
CA GLU A 78 4.38 -32.87 -9.36
C GLU A 78 5.89 -33.06 -9.26
N LEU A 79 6.46 -32.62 -8.13
CA LEU A 79 7.79 -33.04 -7.73
C LEU A 79 7.65 -34.54 -7.50
N GLU A 80 7.88 -35.32 -8.56
CA GLU A 80 8.14 -36.75 -8.46
C GLU A 80 9.36 -36.89 -7.55
N LEU A 81 9.10 -37.17 -6.27
CA LEU A 81 10.07 -37.77 -5.39
C LEU A 81 10.33 -39.16 -5.97
N GLU A 82 11.30 -39.26 -6.87
CA GLU A 82 11.87 -40.55 -7.25
C GLU A 82 12.36 -41.21 -5.96
N GLY A 83 11.67 -42.29 -5.58
CA GLY A 83 12.09 -43.17 -4.51
C GLY A 83 13.36 -43.87 -4.95
N GLU A 84 14.46 -43.56 -4.27
CA GLU A 84 15.72 -44.29 -4.40
C GLU A 84 15.57 -45.57 -3.54
N ASP A 85 15.10 -46.65 -4.18
CA ASP A 85 15.22 -48.01 -3.67
C ASP A 85 16.67 -48.48 -3.96
N ASP A 86 17.48 -48.65 -2.91
CA ASP A 86 18.76 -49.36 -2.98
C ASP A 86 18.75 -50.54 -1.99
N ASP A 87 19.07 -51.71 -2.56
CA ASP A 87 19.03 -53.09 -2.04
C ASP A 87 19.72 -53.38 -0.68
#